data_AF-A0A2M7UAI1-F1
#
_entry.id   AF-A0A2M7UAI1-F1
#
_cell.length_a   1.000
_cell.length_b   1.000
_cell.length_c   1.000
_cell.angle_alpha   90.00
_cell.angle_beta   90.00
_cell.angle_gamma   90.00
#
_symmetry.space_group_name_H-M   'P 1'
#
loop_
_entity.id
_entity.type
_entity.pdbx_description
1 polymer ?
#
loop_
_entity_poly.entity_id
_entity_poly.type
_entity_poly.pdbx_seq_one_letter_code
_entity_poly.pdbx_strand_id
1 'polypeptide(L)' 'MTNINLDRKLRRKRRVSSNIHGTSDRPRISVFRSSKYIYAQAIDDKTRKTILTFSNSDLKKDAGFKKGKKRDD' A
#
# COMPACT_ATOMS: atom_id res chain seq x y z
N MET A 1 7.54 -1.68 -24.57
CA MET A 1 6.86 -1.29 -23.32
C MET A 1 6.12 -2.51 -22.79
N THR A 2 6.61 -3.15 -21.73
CA THR A 2 6.00 -4.38 -21.22
C THR A 2 4.64 -4.07 -20.64
N ASN A 3 3.57 -4.64 -21.22
CA ASN A 3 2.21 -4.61 -20.67
C ASN A 3 2.22 -5.31 -19.30
N ILE A 4 2.46 -4.54 -18.24
CA ILE A 4 2.32 -5.00 -16.87
C ILE A 4 0.85 -5.41 -16.74
N ASN A 5 0.60 -6.71 -16.63
CA ASN A 5 -0.74 -7.33 -16.56
C ASN A 5 -1.52 -6.80 -15.33
N LEU A 6 -2.10 -5.60 -15.46
CA LEU A 6 -2.86 -4.89 -14.44
C LEU A 6 -3.98 -5.77 -13.88
N ASP A 7 -4.60 -6.56 -14.76
CA ASP A 7 -5.64 -7.51 -14.41
C ASP A 7 -5.19 -8.54 -13.35
N ARG A 8 -3.97 -9.09 -13.47
CA ARG A 8 -3.45 -10.07 -12.48
C ARG A 8 -3.30 -9.44 -11.09
N LYS A 9 -2.82 -8.20 -11.02
CA LYS A 9 -2.67 -7.46 -9.76
C LYS A 9 -4.04 -7.13 -9.15
N LEU A 10 -4.99 -6.68 -9.97
CA LEU A 10 -6.36 -6.39 -9.52
C LEU A 10 -7.08 -7.64 -9.05
N ARG A 11 -6.92 -8.78 -9.74
CA ARG A 11 -7.50 -10.06 -9.33
C ARG A 11 -6.95 -10.53 -7.99
N ARG A 12 -5.62 -10.45 -7.80
CA ARG A 12 -4.99 -10.79 -6.50
C ARG A 12 -5.46 -9.83 -5.40
N LYS A 13 -5.55 -8.52 -5.67
CA LYS A 13 -6.05 -7.54 -4.72
C LYS A 13 -7.47 -7.89 -4.26
N ARG A 14 -8.38 -8.16 -5.21
CA ARG A 14 -9.77 -8.58 -4.93
C ARG A 14 -9.84 -9.85 -4.07
N ARG A 15 -9.05 -10.87 -4.41
CA ARG A 15 -8.99 -12.13 -3.64
C ARG A 15 -8.46 -11.95 -2.22
N VAL A 16 -7.50 -11.06 -2.01
CA VAL A 16 -6.97 -10.80 -0.67
C VAL A 16 -7.94 -9.95 0.15
N SER A 17 -8.56 -8.93 -0.46
CA SER A 17 -9.53 -8.08 0.20
C SER A 17 -10.84 -8.77 0.56
N SER A 18 -11.19 -9.89 -0.11
CA SER A 18 -12.38 -10.67 0.29
C SER A 18 -12.19 -11.37 1.64
N ASN A 19 -10.95 -11.64 2.04
CA ASN A 19 -10.64 -12.32 3.30
C ASN A 19 -10.24 -11.33 4.41
N ILE A 20 -9.76 -10.14 4.04
CA ILE A 20 -9.28 -9.12 4.97
C ILE A 20 -10.28 -7.95 4.98
N HIS A 21 -10.93 -7.76 6.13
CA HIS A 21 -11.86 -6.67 6.39
C HIS A 21 -11.32 -5.77 7.50
N GLY A 22 -11.43 -4.46 7.31
CA GLY A 22 -11.03 -3.44 8.27
C GLY A 22 -12.21 -2.81 8.99
N THR A 23 -12.04 -2.48 10.26
CA THR A 23 -12.97 -1.66 11.07
C THR A 23 -12.29 -0.39 11.55
N SER A 24 -13.02 0.51 12.22
CA SER A 24 -12.43 1.73 12.81
C SER A 24 -11.24 1.43 13.74
N ASP A 25 -11.36 0.42 14.61
CA ASP A 25 -10.28 0.05 15.55
C ASP A 25 -9.13 -0.70 14.87
N ARG A 26 -9.43 -1.45 13.81
CA ARG A 26 -8.45 -2.22 13.04
C ARG A 26 -8.67 -2.01 11.54
N PRO A 27 -8.22 -0.87 10.98
CA PRO A 27 -8.47 -0.54 9.60
C PRO A 27 -7.68 -1.44 8.66
N ARG A 28 -8.22 -1.68 7.46
CA ARG A 28 -7.54 -2.41 6.41
C ARG A 28 -6.56 -1.48 5.72
N ILE A 29 -5.29 -1.90 5.66
CA ILE A 29 -4.26 -1.13 4.96
C ILE A 29 -4.18 -1.55 3.49
N SER A 30 -4.43 -0.61 2.58
CA SER A 30 -4.20 -0.80 1.14
C SER A 30 -2.92 -0.09 0.72
N VAL A 31 -1.93 -0.85 0.23
CA VAL A 31 -0.65 -0.32 -0.24
C VAL A 31 -0.56 -0.35 -1.76
N PHE A 32 -0.15 0.77 -2.35
CA PHE A 32 0.26 0.87 -3.74
C PHE A 32 1.76 1.18 -3.82
N ARG A 33 2.50 0.28 -4.49
CA ARG A 33 3.93 0.42 -4.78
C ARG A 33 4.14 0.65 -6.28
N SER A 34 4.84 1.73 -6.63
CA SER A 34 5.46 1.95 -7.94
C SER A 34 6.97 1.71 -7.85
N SER A 35 7.76 1.98 -8.89
CA SER A 35 9.22 1.91 -8.77
C SER A 35 9.77 3.02 -7.87
N LYS A 36 9.16 4.21 -7.93
CA LYS A 36 9.65 5.43 -7.29
C LYS A 36 9.02 5.72 -5.93
N TYR A 37 7.73 5.43 -5.75
CA TYR A 37 6.98 5.82 -4.55
C TYR A 37 6.19 4.66 -3.93
N ILE A 38 5.80 4.86 -2.67
CA ILE A 38 4.89 4.01 -1.91
C ILE A 38 3.79 4.89 -1.36
N TYR A 39 2.56 4.41 -1.48
CA TYR A 39 1.37 5.02 -0.93
C TYR A 39 0.62 3.98 -0.11
N ALA A 40 0.16 4.35 1.08
CA ALA A 40 -0.64 3.51 1.95
C ALA A 40 -1.90 4.25 2.38
N GLN A 41 -3.00 3.51 2.56
CA GLN A 41 -4.27 4.04 3.03
C GLN A 41 -4.84 3.11 4.09
N ALA A 42 -5.27 3.67 5.22
CA ALA A 42 -6.02 2.98 6.26
C ALA A 42 -7.53 3.18 6.00
N ILE A 43 -8.24 2.09 5.75
CA ILE A 43 -9.64 2.10 5.31
C ILE A 43 -10.50 1.36 6.32
N ASP A 44 -11.60 1.98 6.73
CA ASP A 44 -12.69 1.29 7.41
C ASP A 44 -13.70 0.77 6.38
N ASP A 45 -13.84 -0.55 6.29
CA ASP A 45 -14.71 -1.19 5.30
C ASP A 45 -16.19 -1.12 5.68
N LYS A 46 -16.52 -0.89 6.97
CA LYS A 46 -17.92 -0.72 7.42
C LYS A 46 -18.49 0.59 6.93
N THR A 47 -17.76 1.68 7.15
CA THR A 47 -18.18 3.03 6.74
C THR A 47 -17.72 3.39 5.33
N ARG A 48 -16.85 2.56 4.72
CA ARG A 48 -16.18 2.78 3.43
C ARG A 48 -15.42 4.11 3.38
N LYS A 49 -14.85 4.53 4.51
CA LYS A 49 -14.08 5.77 4.62
C LYS A 49 -12.60 5.46 4.79
N THR A 50 -11.77 6.27 4.14
CA THR A 50 -10.33 6.29 4.39
C THR A 50 -10.08 7.18 5.61
N ILE A 51 -9.53 6.58 6.67
CA ILE A 51 -9.24 7.27 7.93
C ILE A 51 -7.92 8.04 7.81
N LEU A 52 -6.93 7.43 7.15
CA LEU A 52 -5.60 8.01 7.02
C LEU A 52 -4.96 7.63 5.69
N THR A 53 -4.20 8.57 5.11
CA THR A 53 -3.38 8.36 3.93
C THR A 53 -1.92 8.67 4.25
N PHE A 54 -1.01 7.96 3.58
CA PHE A 54 0.43 8.14 3.75
C PHE A 54 1.14 8.00 2.41
N SER A 55 2.15 8.83 2.19
CA SER A 55 3.04 8.71 1.04
C SER A 55 4.51 8.89 1.43
N ASN A 56 5.39 8.19 0.72
CA ASN A 56 6.84 8.33 0.94
C ASN A 56 7.39 9.71 0.54
N SER A 57 6.65 10.51 -0.23
CA SER A 57 7.04 11.89 -0.53
C SER A 57 6.88 12.83 0.66
N ASP A 58 6.02 12.49 1.62
CA ASP A 58 5.70 13.36 2.76
C ASP A 58 6.66 13.14 3.94
N LEU A 59 7.51 12.11 3.87
CA LEU A 59 8.57 11.88 4.85
C LEU A 59 9.64 12.95 4.70
N LYS A 60 9.83 13.74 5.78
CA LYS A 60 11.05 14.53 5.94
C LYS A 60 12.22 13.56 5.94
N LYS A 61 13.23 13.86 5.11
CA LYS A 61 14.47 13.07 5.07
C LYS A 61 15.26 13.38 6.33
N ASP A 62 14.92 12.76 7.44
CA ASP A 62 15.77 12.78 8.60
C ASP A 62 17.08 12.06 8.22
N ALA A 63 18.22 12.66 8.56
CA ALA A 63 19.55 12.28 8.07
C ALA A 63 19.99 10.83 8.38
N GLY A 64 19.18 10.06 9.11
CA GLY A 64 19.44 8.68 9.52
C GLY A 64 18.76 7.58 8.70
N PHE A 65 17.91 7.88 7.71
CA PHE A 65 17.22 6.82 6.94
C PHE A 65 18.17 6.12 5.96
N LYS A 66 18.90 5.10 6.45
CA LYS A 66 19.69 4.20 5.61
C LYS A 66 18.76 3.28 4.83
N LYS A 67 18.56 3.59 3.55
CA LYS A 67 17.89 2.69 2.59
C LYS A 67 18.63 1.35 2.59
N GLY A 68 18.03 0.32 3.17
CA GLY A 68 18.60 -1.03 3.20
C GLY A 68 18.98 -1.48 1.79
N LYS A 69 20.22 -1.97 1.62
CA LYS A 69 20.69 -2.56 0.37
C LYS A 69 19.74 -3.70 0.00
N LYS A 70 19.20 -3.68 -1.23
CA LYS A 70 18.51 -4.85 -1.77
C LYS A 70 19.49 -6.02 -1.73
N ARG A 71 19.06 -7.16 -1.15
CA ARG A 71 19.77 -8.42 -1.31
C ARG A 71 19.42 -8.92 -2.72
N ASP A 72 20.47 -9.17 -3.50
CA ASP A 72 20.38 -9.74 -4.84
C ASP A 72 20.41 -11.26 -4.67
N ASP A 73 19.26 -11.85 -4.33
CA ASP A 73 19.01 -13.31 -4.35
C ASP A 73 17.99 -13.62 -5.45
#